data_AF-A0A6S7J4C3-F1
#
_entry.id   AF-A0A6S7J4C3-F1
#
_cell.length_a   1.000
_cell.length_b   1.000
_cell.length_c   1.000
_cell.angle_alpha   90.00
_cell.angle_beta   90.00
_cell.angle_gamma   90.00
#
_symmetry.space_group_name_H-M   'P 1'
#
loop_
_entity.id
_entity.type
_entity.pdbx_description
1 polymer ?
#
loop_
_entity_poly.entity_id
_entity_poly.type
_entity_poly.pdbx_seq_one_letter_code
_entity_poly.pdbx_strand_id
1 'polypeptide(L)'
;MVITFVLLTEYTSSRHRAKLGIYLFNFWPVGLLLLALLAYLLPNWRDLLLAIAAMGTPCLCYWWLTPESIRWLLVKDKYDEAIKHLAKIAKVNKKELPDEEVKRPDVVKEGSFRHLFLNRETTKKSLIVFDIWASVSLVYFGVSYSSVDLGWNPYVTFALTGVIEFPSNFGTVWAADRYMC
;
A
#
# COMPACT_ATOMS: atom_id res chain seq x y z
N MET A 1 -4.11 -1.90 2.01
CA MET A 1 -2.82 -1.58 1.37
C MET A 1 -2.82 -0.19 0.73
N VAL A 2 -3.73 0.14 -0.20
CA VAL A 2 -3.72 1.47 -0.88
C VAL A 2 -3.89 2.64 0.08
N ILE A 3 -4.84 2.56 1.02
CA ILE A 3 -5.05 3.61 2.05
C ILE A 3 -3.81 3.76 2.93
N THR A 4 -3.25 2.64 3.39
CA THR A 4 -2.02 2.61 4.21
C THR A 4 -0.84 3.19 3.46
N PHE A 5 -0.73 2.92 2.15
CA PHE A 5 0.31 3.47 1.29
C PHE A 5 0.18 4.99 1.19
N VAL A 6 -1.01 5.52 0.91
CA VAL A 6 -1.25 6.97 0.85
C VAL A 6 -0.87 7.62 2.17
N LEU A 7 -1.41 7.13 3.29
CA LEU A 7 -1.07 7.64 4.62
C LEU A 7 0.43 7.59 4.89
N LEU A 8 1.10 6.47 4.59
CA LEU A 8 2.53 6.33 4.81
C LEU A 8 3.32 7.36 3.98
N THR A 9 2.96 7.58 2.72
CA THR A 9 3.65 8.57 1.88
C THR A 9 3.43 10.01 2.35
N GLU A 10 2.29 10.30 2.99
CA GLU A 10 2.00 11.62 3.56
C GLU A 10 2.79 11.88 4.83
N TYR A 11 2.90 10.88 5.72
CA TYR A 11 3.65 10.99 6.96
C TYR A 11 5.17 10.93 6.79
N THR A 12 5.66 10.52 5.62
CA THR A 12 7.08 10.29 5.38
C THR A 12 7.70 11.35 4.46
N SER A 13 8.95 11.68 4.75
CA SER A 13 9.77 12.59 3.93
C SER A 13 9.99 12.02 2.53
N SER A 14 10.03 12.88 1.50
CA SER A 14 10.15 12.49 0.08
C SER A 14 11.23 11.42 -0.19
N ARG A 15 12.40 11.54 0.46
CA ARG A 15 13.55 10.63 0.31
C ARG A 15 13.27 9.18 0.71
N HIS A 16 12.34 8.93 1.63
CA HIS A 16 12.06 7.60 2.17
C HIS A 16 10.77 6.98 1.61
N ARG A 17 9.98 7.74 0.85
CA ARG A 17 8.66 7.30 0.35
C ARG A 17 8.75 6.06 -0.51
N ALA A 18 9.70 6.00 -1.44
CA ALA A 18 9.87 4.86 -2.34
C ALA A 18 10.20 3.58 -1.57
N LYS A 19 11.20 3.63 -0.67
CA LYS A 19 11.61 2.47 0.14
C LYS A 19 10.47 1.97 1.03
N LEU A 20 9.86 2.88 1.79
CA LEU A 20 8.77 2.57 2.71
C LEU A 20 7.53 2.05 1.97
N GLY A 21 7.27 2.58 0.77
CA GLY A 21 6.28 2.05 -0.15
C GLY A 21 6.53 0.59 -0.51
N ILE A 22 7.74 0.25 -0.97
CA ILE A 22 8.09 -1.13 -1.34
C ILE A 22 8.05 -2.06 -0.11
N TYR A 23 8.45 -1.60 1.08
CA TYR A 23 8.27 -2.39 2.30
C TYR A 23 6.81 -2.70 2.61
N LEU A 24 5.87 -1.77 2.36
CA LEU A 24 4.45 -2.06 2.49
C LEU A 24 3.95 -3.14 1.51
N PHE A 25 4.55 -3.25 0.32
CA PHE A 25 4.18 -4.30 -0.63
C PHE A 25 4.56 -5.70 -0.12
N ASN A 26 5.54 -5.84 0.78
CA ASN A 26 5.91 -7.14 1.35
C ASN A 26 4.83 -7.76 2.25
N PHE A 27 3.84 -6.99 2.70
CA PHE A 27 2.70 -7.58 3.42
C PHE A 27 1.83 -8.47 2.52
N TRP A 28 1.87 -8.26 1.20
CA TRP A 28 1.14 -9.07 0.23
C TRP A 28 1.63 -10.53 0.21
N PRO A 29 2.93 -10.82 -0.04
CA PRO A 29 3.41 -12.20 -0.04
C PRO A 29 3.34 -12.86 1.34
N VAL A 30 3.46 -12.10 2.43
CA VAL A 30 3.19 -12.64 3.79
C VAL A 30 1.75 -13.16 3.88
N GLY A 31 0.79 -12.42 3.34
CA GLY A 31 -0.62 -12.84 3.27
C GLY A 31 -0.81 -14.11 2.44
N LEU A 32 -0.11 -14.24 1.31
CA LEU A 32 -0.17 -15.45 0.46
C LEU A 32 0.40 -16.67 1.17
N LEU A 33 1.55 -16.54 1.83
CA LEU A 33 2.16 -17.64 2.59
C LEU A 33 1.27 -18.10 3.74
N LEU A 34 0.67 -17.14 4.45
CA LEU A 34 -0.25 -17.42 5.54
C LEU A 34 -1.53 -18.10 5.02
N LEU A 35 -2.05 -17.65 3.88
CA LEU A 35 -3.18 -18.29 3.20
C LEU A 35 -2.84 -19.72 2.77
N ALA A 36 -1.66 -19.95 2.20
CA ALA A 36 -1.18 -21.28 1.82
C ALA A 36 -1.10 -22.22 3.04
N LEU A 37 -0.57 -21.71 4.15
CA LEU A 37 -0.46 -22.44 5.41
C LEU A 37 -1.83 -22.81 5.98
N LEU A 38 -2.76 -21.85 6.04
CA LEU A 38 -4.11 -22.11 6.51
C LEU A 38 -4.87 -23.07 5.60
N ALA A 39 -4.71 -22.93 4.29
CA ALA A 39 -5.35 -23.82 3.32
C ALA A 39 -4.80 -25.27 3.42
N TYR A 40 -3.52 -25.41 3.81
CA TYR A 40 -2.94 -26.73 4.10
C TYR A 40 -3.48 -27.33 5.41
N LEU A 41 -3.65 -26.52 6.46
CA LEU A 41 -4.13 -26.96 7.78
C LEU A 41 -5.64 -27.24 7.83
N LEU A 42 -6.43 -26.49 7.04
CA LEU A 42 -7.89 -26.53 7.03
C LEU A 42 -8.38 -26.95 5.63
N PRO A 43 -8.62 -28.25 5.40
CA PRO A 43 -9.10 -28.75 4.11
C PRO A 43 -10.53 -28.27 3.76
N ASN A 44 -11.32 -27.92 4.78
CA ASN A 44 -12.67 -27.42 4.61
C ASN A 44 -12.64 -25.93 4.24
N TRP A 45 -13.16 -25.58 3.06
CA TRP A 45 -13.24 -24.20 2.59
C TRP A 45 -14.03 -23.26 3.52
N ARG A 46 -15.00 -23.79 4.27
CA ARG A 46 -15.79 -23.02 5.25
C ARG A 46 -14.96 -22.62 6.46
N ASP A 47 -14.21 -23.58 7.01
CA ASP A 47 -13.33 -23.34 8.16
C ASP A 47 -12.18 -22.42 7.77
N LEU A 48 -11.66 -22.58 6.55
CA LEU A 48 -10.68 -21.66 5.97
C LEU A 48 -11.24 -20.23 5.84
N LEU A 49 -12.46 -20.07 5.34
CA LEU A 49 -13.10 -18.76 5.22
C LEU A 49 -13.30 -18.10 6.60
N LEU A 50 -13.72 -18.88 7.59
CA LEU A 50 -13.86 -18.41 8.98
C LEU A 50 -12.51 -18.02 9.59
N ALA A 51 -11.46 -18.81 9.36
CA ALA A 51 -10.11 -18.49 9.82
C ALA A 51 -9.60 -17.19 9.20
N ILE A 52 -9.75 -17.00 7.89
CA ILE A 52 -9.36 -15.75 7.20
C ILE A 52 -10.17 -14.56 7.73
N ALA A 53 -11.48 -14.72 7.92
CA ALA A 53 -12.32 -13.68 8.48
C ALA A 53 -11.91 -13.31 9.92
N ALA A 54 -11.61 -14.32 10.75
CA ALA A 54 -11.11 -14.13 12.11
C ALA A 54 -9.77 -13.38 12.11
N MET A 55 -8.84 -13.74 11.22
CA MET A 55 -7.56 -13.04 11.07
C MET A 55 -7.70 -11.61 10.55
N GLY A 56 -8.70 -11.35 9.70
CA GLY A 56 -9.01 -10.01 9.20
C GLY A 56 -9.75 -9.12 10.21
N THR A 57 -10.41 -9.70 11.20
CA THR A 57 -11.25 -8.95 12.17
C THR A 57 -10.46 -7.92 12.98
N PRO A 58 -9.24 -8.20 13.48
CA PRO A 58 -8.40 -7.20 14.13
C PRO A 58 -8.10 -5.95 13.27
N CYS A 59 -8.14 -6.05 11.94
CA CYS A 59 -7.96 -4.90 11.06
C CYS A 59 -9.09 -3.88 11.22
N LEU A 60 -10.27 -4.24 11.73
CA LEU A 60 -11.33 -3.29 12.05
C LEU A 60 -10.92 -2.35 13.18
N CYS A 61 -10.13 -2.83 14.14
CA CYS A 61 -9.60 -1.99 15.21
C CYS A 61 -8.66 -0.90 14.68
N TYR A 62 -8.06 -1.09 13.50
CA TYR A 62 -7.20 -0.12 12.86
C TYR A 62 -7.90 1.24 12.68
N TRP A 63 -9.21 1.24 12.41
CA TRP A 63 -10.01 2.46 12.28
C TRP A 63 -9.88 3.40 13.50
N TRP A 64 -9.85 2.84 14.71
CA TRP A 64 -9.72 3.64 15.95
C TRP A 64 -8.28 4.07 16.24
N LEU A 65 -7.29 3.35 15.72
CA LEU A 65 -5.88 3.61 16.00
C LEU A 65 -5.24 4.58 15.00
N THR A 66 -5.72 4.61 13.75
CA THR A 66 -5.11 5.48 12.74
C THR A 66 -5.47 6.95 12.92
N PRO A 67 -4.47 7.84 12.99
CA PRO A 67 -4.72 9.28 12.87
C PRO A 67 -5.20 9.61 11.44
N GLU A 68 -6.04 10.64 11.33
CA GLU A 68 -6.47 11.16 10.03
C GLU A 68 -5.27 11.72 9.22
N SER A 69 -5.43 11.81 7.90
CA SER A 69 -4.39 12.38 7.03
C SER A 69 -4.16 13.86 7.35
N ILE A 70 -2.89 14.25 7.58
CA ILE A 70 -2.51 15.67 7.77
C ILE A 70 -2.93 16.48 6.54
N ARG A 71 -2.78 15.93 5.33
CA ARG A 71 -3.13 16.61 4.09
C ARG A 71 -4.63 16.83 3.97
N TRP A 72 -5.43 15.84 4.36
CA TRP A 72 -6.89 15.97 4.41
C TRP A 72 -7.33 17.04 5.41
N LEU A 73 -6.72 17.08 6.59
CA LEU A 73 -7.00 18.11 7.61
C LEU A 73 -6.69 19.52 7.08
N LEU A 74 -5.58 19.68 6.35
CA LEU A 74 -5.23 20.96 5.72
C LEU A 74 -6.20 21.38 4.62
N VAL A 75 -6.71 20.44 3.82
CA VAL A 75 -7.70 20.74 2.77
C VAL A 75 -9.09 21.07 3.35
N LYS A 76 -9.42 20.53 4.52
CA LYS A 76 -10.69 20.80 5.23
C LYS A 76 -10.61 21.99 6.20
N ASP A 77 -9.55 22.80 6.11
CA ASP A 77 -9.29 23.96 6.97
C ASP A 77 -9.27 23.64 8.48
N LYS A 78 -8.99 22.39 8.87
CA LYS A 78 -8.86 21.95 10.26
C LYS A 78 -7.42 22.06 10.78
N TYR A 79 -6.90 23.28 10.83
CA TYR A 79 -5.49 23.54 11.14
C TYR A 79 -5.08 23.16 12.57
N ASP A 80 -5.94 23.40 13.56
CA ASP A 80 -5.63 23.09 14.97
C ASP A 80 -5.38 21.59 15.20
N GLU A 81 -6.16 20.74 14.53
CA GLU A 81 -5.98 19.28 14.57
C GLU A 81 -4.69 18.87 13.85
N ALA A 82 -4.43 19.44 12.66
CA ALA A 82 -3.20 19.16 11.91
C ALA A 82 -1.94 19.53 12.72
N ILE A 83 -1.93 20.69 13.38
CA ILE A 83 -0.81 21.15 14.23
C ILE A 83 -0.64 20.22 15.44
N LYS A 84 -1.72 19.79 16.10
CA LYS A 84 -1.65 18.81 17.21
C LYS A 84 -1.03 17.49 16.75
N HIS A 85 -1.40 16.99 15.57
CA HIS A 85 -0.82 15.77 15.00
C HIS A 85 0.66 15.95 14.67
N LEU A 86 1.03 17.05 14.03
CA LEU A 86 2.43 17.39 13.73
C LEU A 86 3.27 17.52 15.00
N ALA A 87 2.75 18.17 16.05
CA ALA A 87 3.44 18.31 17.33
C ALA A 87 3.69 16.96 18.01
N LYS A 88 2.72 16.04 17.95
CA LYS A 88 2.89 14.66 18.44
C LYS A 88 4.01 13.93 17.68
N ILE A 89 4.07 14.10 16.36
CA ILE A 89 5.09 13.49 15.51
C ILE A 89 6.47 14.10 15.78
N ALA A 90 6.55 15.42 15.92
CA ALA A 90 7.79 16.14 16.24
C ALA A 90 8.37 15.70 17.59
N LYS A 91 7.50 15.52 18.60
CA LYS A 91 7.88 14.98 19.93
C LYS A 91 8.45 13.56 19.84
N VAL A 92 7.84 12.69 19.03
CA VAL A 92 8.35 11.32 18.80
C VAL A 92 9.68 11.34 18.04
N ASN A 93 9.80 12.22 17.06
CA ASN A 93 11.00 12.36 16.24
C ASN A 93 12.12 13.18 16.90
N LYS A 94 11.91 13.67 18.13
CA LYS A 94 12.84 14.56 18.87
C LYS A 94 13.35 15.73 18.03
N LYS A 95 12.48 16.28 17.17
CA LYS A 95 12.77 17.48 16.38
C LYS A 95 11.83 18.58 16.80
N GLU A 96 12.32 19.81 16.78
CA GLU A 96 11.48 20.99 16.93
C GLU A 96 10.58 21.12 15.70
N LEU A 97 9.33 21.52 15.92
CA LEU A 97 8.45 21.89 14.82
C LEU A 97 9.08 23.09 14.12
N PRO A 98 9.28 23.06 12.79
CA PRO A 98 9.64 24.26 12.07
C PRO A 98 8.54 25.31 12.31
N ASP A 99 8.90 26.51 12.73
CA ASP A 99 8.01 27.69 12.81
C ASP A 99 7.53 28.17 11.42
N GLU A 100 7.90 27.46 10.35
CA GLU A 100 7.32 27.68 9.03
C GLU A 100 5.82 27.38 9.10
N GLU A 101 5.01 28.44 8.98
CA GLU A 101 3.58 28.39 8.72
C GLU A 101 3.29 27.21 7.80
N VAL A 102 2.52 26.24 8.29
CA VAL A 102 2.09 25.08 7.51
C VAL A 102 1.38 25.63 6.27
N LYS A 103 2.13 25.71 5.15
CA LYS A 103 1.68 26.41 3.95
C LYS A 103 0.36 25.81 3.52
N ARG A 104 -0.65 26.66 3.34
CA ARG A 104 -1.91 26.25 2.73
C ARG A 104 -1.57 25.55 1.42
N PRO A 105 -1.92 24.26 1.24
CA PRO A 105 -1.83 23.69 -0.08
C PRO A 105 -2.73 24.55 -0.98
N ASP A 106 -2.19 25.02 -2.12
CA ASP A 106 -2.99 25.75 -3.12
C ASP A 106 -4.30 25.00 -3.32
N VAL A 107 -5.44 25.71 -3.24
CA VAL A 107 -6.79 25.13 -3.26
C VAL A 107 -6.89 24.12 -4.40
N VAL A 108 -6.69 22.84 -4.09
CA VAL A 108 -6.80 21.77 -5.06
C VAL A 108 -8.29 21.63 -5.29
N LYS A 109 -8.80 22.27 -6.35
CA LYS A 109 -10.16 22.05 -6.82
C LYS A 109 -10.40 20.55 -6.83
N GLU A 110 -11.45 20.08 -6.14
CA GLU A 110 -11.84 18.68 -6.14
C GLU A 110 -11.91 18.22 -7.61
N GLY A 111 -10.94 17.41 -8.01
CA GLY A 111 -10.84 16.95 -9.40
C GLY A 111 -12.01 16.05 -9.68
N SER A 112 -13.01 16.55 -10.40
CA SER A 112 -14.12 15.71 -10.87
C SER A 112 -13.55 14.52 -11.66
N PHE A 113 -14.16 13.33 -11.56
CA PHE A 113 -13.79 12.17 -12.37
C PHE A 113 -13.71 12.49 -13.87
N ARG A 114 -14.55 13.43 -14.34
CA ARG A 114 -14.51 13.89 -15.73
C ARG A 114 -13.19 14.58 -16.07
N HIS A 115 -12.58 15.30 -15.12
CA HIS A 115 -11.33 16.03 -15.32
C HIS A 115 -10.14 15.11 -15.65
N LEU A 116 -10.20 13.83 -15.25
CA LEU A 116 -9.22 12.82 -15.69
C LEU A 116 -9.21 12.61 -17.20
N PHE A 117 -10.36 12.79 -17.85
CA PHE A 117 -10.53 12.61 -19.30
C PHE A 117 -10.56 13.93 -20.07
N LEU A 118 -10.74 15.08 -19.41
CA LEU A 118 -10.76 16.39 -20.07
C LEU A 118 -9.36 16.83 -20.54
N ASN A 119 -8.31 16.57 -19.75
CA ASN A 119 -6.96 17.01 -20.07
C ASN A 119 -6.16 15.92 -20.77
N ARG A 120 -5.75 16.16 -22.02
CA ARG A 120 -4.98 15.20 -22.85
C ARG A 120 -3.73 14.66 -22.16
N GLU A 121 -3.06 15.47 -21.34
CA GLU A 121 -1.89 15.03 -20.57
C GLU A 121 -2.26 14.11 -19.41
N THR A 122 -3.31 14.44 -18.65
CA THR A 122 -3.83 13.62 -17.55
C THR A 122 -4.37 12.30 -18.08
N THR A 123 -5.14 12.32 -19.18
CA THR A 123 -5.68 11.12 -19.82
C THR A 123 -4.57 10.18 -20.28
N LYS A 124 -3.49 10.70 -20.89
CA LYS A 124 -2.33 9.88 -21.30
C LYS A 124 -1.68 9.21 -20.09
N LYS A 125 -1.42 9.95 -19.01
CA LYS A 125 -0.83 9.40 -17.78
C LYS A 125 -1.75 8.34 -17.16
N SER A 126 -3.05 8.60 -17.09
CA SER A 126 -4.04 7.65 -16.58
C SER A 126 -4.13 6.37 -17.42
N LEU A 127 -4.08 6.47 -18.76
CA LEU A 127 -4.07 5.31 -19.65
C LEU A 127 -2.80 4.48 -19.50
N ILE A 128 -1.63 5.12 -19.40
CA ILE A 128 -0.36 4.41 -19.15
C ILE A 128 -0.43 3.66 -17.82
N VAL A 129 -0.91 4.31 -16.75
CA VAL A 129 -1.06 3.67 -15.45
C VAL A 129 -2.07 2.51 -15.51
N PHE A 130 -3.18 2.68 -16.22
CA PHE A 130 -4.18 1.63 -16.41
C PHE A 130 -3.60 0.41 -17.14
N ASP A 131 -2.85 0.64 -18.21
CA ASP A 131 -2.22 -0.42 -19.00
C ASP A 131 -1.14 -1.18 -18.19
N ILE A 132 -0.31 -0.45 -17.42
CA ILE A 132 0.65 -1.06 -16.51
C ILE A 132 -0.08 -1.94 -15.48
N TRP A 133 -1.13 -1.43 -14.85
CA TRP A 133 -1.90 -2.21 -13.87
C TRP A 133 -2.59 -3.42 -14.48
N ALA A 134 -3.14 -3.29 -15.68
CA ALA A 134 -3.76 -4.39 -16.40
C ALA A 134 -2.74 -5.49 -16.73
N SER A 135 -1.59 -5.10 -17.26
CA SER A 135 -0.49 -6.01 -17.58
C SER A 135 0.03 -6.73 -16.35
N VAL A 136 0.29 -5.99 -15.26
CA VAL A 136 0.74 -6.57 -13.98
C VAL A 136 -0.31 -7.54 -13.43
N SER A 137 -1.59 -7.17 -13.44
CA SER A 137 -2.66 -8.03 -12.93
C SER A 137 -2.78 -9.33 -13.74
N LEU A 138 -2.73 -9.24 -15.07
CA LEU A 138 -2.85 -10.39 -15.94
C LEU A 138 -1.69 -11.38 -15.74
N VAL A 139 -0.46 -10.87 -15.67
CA VAL A 139 0.72 -11.71 -15.39
C VAL A 139 0.62 -12.30 -13.98
N TYR A 140 0.25 -11.49 -12.99
CA TYR A 140 0.18 -11.91 -11.60
C TYR A 140 -0.83 -13.05 -11.38
N PHE A 141 -2.06 -12.86 -11.84
CA PHE A 141 -3.09 -13.90 -11.74
C PHE A 141 -2.77 -15.09 -12.65
N GLY A 142 -2.20 -14.86 -13.84
CA GLY A 142 -1.78 -15.93 -14.73
C GLY A 142 -0.74 -16.86 -14.10
N VAL A 143 0.27 -16.30 -13.43
CA VAL A 143 1.27 -17.08 -12.68
C VAL A 143 0.63 -17.77 -11.48
N SER A 144 -0.23 -17.06 -10.74
CA SER A 144 -0.89 -17.63 -9.55
C SER A 144 -1.80 -18.82 -9.90
N TYR A 145 -2.59 -18.73 -10.98
CA TYR A 145 -3.44 -19.84 -11.42
C TYR A 145 -2.61 -20.99 -12.00
N SER A 146 -1.64 -20.71 -12.87
CA SER A 146 -0.80 -21.76 -13.45
C SER A 146 0.08 -22.46 -12.41
N SER A 147 0.41 -21.80 -11.29
CA SER A 147 1.16 -22.40 -10.18
C SER A 147 0.50 -23.66 -9.59
N VAL A 148 -0.83 -23.74 -9.65
CA VAL A 148 -1.62 -24.87 -9.13
C VAL A 148 -1.55 -26.08 -10.07
N ASP A 149 -1.33 -25.86 -11.36
CA ASP A 149 -1.35 -26.90 -12.41
C ASP A 149 0.02 -27.56 -12.65
N LEU A 150 1.08 -27.16 -11.93
CA LEU A 150 2.45 -27.68 -12.10
C LEU A 150 2.63 -29.17 -11.69
N GLY A 151 1.57 -29.88 -11.30
CA GLY A 151 1.58 -31.31 -11.00
C GLY A 151 2.19 -31.69 -9.65
N TRP A 152 2.58 -30.71 -8.84
CA TRP A 152 3.04 -30.87 -7.46
C TRP A 152 1.89 -30.61 -6.48
N ASN A 153 2.18 -30.62 -5.17
CA ASN A 153 1.21 -30.20 -4.18
C ASN A 153 0.85 -28.71 -4.37
N PRO A 154 -0.42 -28.37 -4.64
CA PRO A 154 -0.84 -27.02 -5.01
C PRO A 154 -0.61 -25.99 -3.90
N TYR A 155 -0.61 -26.42 -2.63
CA TYR A 155 -0.33 -25.52 -1.51
C TYR A 155 1.16 -25.13 -1.46
N VAL A 156 2.05 -26.05 -1.84
CA VAL A 156 3.49 -25.81 -1.84
C VAL A 156 3.89 -24.93 -3.01
N THR A 157 3.34 -25.18 -4.21
CA THR A 157 3.62 -24.33 -5.38
C THR A 157 3.10 -22.91 -5.19
N PHE A 158 1.91 -22.76 -4.59
CA PHE A 158 1.37 -21.45 -4.24
C PHE A 158 2.18 -20.75 -3.12
N ALA A 159 2.72 -21.50 -2.16
CA ALA A 159 3.64 -20.92 -1.18
C ALA A 159 4.95 -20.44 -1.85
N LEU A 160 5.50 -21.21 -2.80
CA LEU A 160 6.72 -20.87 -3.50
C LEU A 160 6.58 -19.58 -4.32
N THR A 161 5.44 -19.34 -4.96
CA THR A 161 5.21 -18.06 -5.66
C THR A 161 5.26 -16.88 -4.69
N GLY A 162 4.69 -17.01 -3.49
CA GLY A 162 4.81 -16.01 -2.43
C GLY A 162 6.25 -15.82 -1.92
N VAL A 163 7.04 -16.89 -1.81
CA VAL A 163 8.46 -16.80 -1.40
C VAL A 163 9.28 -16.02 -2.42
N ILE A 164 9.04 -16.21 -3.72
CA ILE A 164 9.79 -15.56 -4.81
C ILE A 164 9.57 -14.04 -4.82
N GLU A 165 8.44 -13.55 -4.32
CA GLU A 165 8.18 -12.10 -4.24
C GLU A 165 9.12 -11.37 -3.27
N PHE A 166 9.58 -11.99 -2.18
CA PHE A 166 10.49 -11.35 -1.22
C PHE A 166 11.82 -10.91 -1.84
N PRO A 167 12.64 -11.80 -2.46
CA PRO A 167 13.90 -11.38 -3.07
C PRO A 167 13.67 -10.38 -4.21
N SER A 168 12.55 -10.49 -4.94
CA SER A 168 12.16 -9.51 -5.95
C SER A 168 11.94 -8.11 -5.35
N ASN A 169 11.20 -8.01 -4.25
CA ASN A 169 10.96 -6.76 -3.54
C ASN A 169 12.26 -6.17 -2.96
N PHE A 170 13.12 -6.99 -2.35
CA PHE A 170 14.42 -6.52 -1.85
C PHE A 170 15.34 -6.03 -2.96
N GLY A 171 15.39 -6.74 -4.10
CA GLY A 171 16.10 -6.31 -5.29
C GLY A 171 15.58 -4.97 -5.83
N THR A 172 14.27 -4.76 -5.77
CA THR A 172 13.63 -3.51 -6.19
C THR A 172 14.00 -2.35 -5.27
N VAL A 173 14.04 -2.55 -3.94
CA VAL A 173 14.53 -1.53 -2.99
C VAL A 173 15.99 -1.18 -3.29
N TRP A 174 16.84 -2.19 -3.50
CA TRP A 174 18.25 -1.98 -3.81
C TRP A 174 18.44 -1.20 -5.13
N ALA A 175 17.69 -1.55 -6.17
CA ALA A 175 17.72 -0.84 -7.44
C ALA A 175 17.21 0.60 -7.31
N ALA A 176 16.12 0.81 -6.57
CA ALA A 176 15.58 2.15 -6.30
C ALA A 176 16.61 3.03 -5.58
N ASP A 177 17.33 2.48 -4.59
CA ASP A 177 18.37 3.19 -3.86
C ASP A 177 19.55 3.60 -4.74
N ARG A 178 19.88 2.78 -5.74
CA ARG A 178 21.03 3.01 -6.62
C ARG A 178 20.73 3.94 -7.80
N TYR A 179 19.53 3.91 -8.36
CA TYR A 179 19.20 4.59 -9.61
C TYR A 179 18.20 5.75 -9.49
N MET A 180 17.48 5.90 -8.37
CA MET A 180 16.49 6.97 -8.17
C MET A 180 16.91 8.06 -7.16
N CYS A 181 18.22 8.23 -6.92
CA CYS A 181 18.75 9.40 -6.20
C CYS A 181 18.79 10.64 -7.10
#